data_AF-X1LAK4-F1
#
_entry.id   AF-X1LAK4-F1
#
_cell.length_a   1.000
_cell.length_b   1.000
_cell.length_c   1.000
_cell.angle_alpha   90.00
_cell.angle_beta   90.00
_cell.angle_gamma   90.00
#
_symmetry.space_group_name_H-M   'P 1'
#
loop_
_entity.id
_entity.type
_entity.pdbx_description
1 polymer ?
#
loop_
_entity_poly.entity_id
_entity_poly.type
_entity_poly.pdbx_seq_one_letter_code
_entity_poly.pdbx_strand_id
1 'polypeptide(L)'
;EEIIISGTRLTYFTPNNIAILLSISNKSLAKAKNIFNEKLDPQKVNLALQSANINKVDFLNKKSGEVCDYIESIQTSITFAYTALETFANLSIPKDYIYEVKVKTKGTKELYDKEAIERWITLRDKLLYVLPDVYGCKKPDKEKSWSYFIKLEKYRHDIIHQKSINSTEFYKTYFRRDIFDVCNSAEKIICFFYKQDAEKNRTNPLWPWMIN
;
A
#
# COMPACT_ATOMS: atom_id res chain seq x y z
N GLU A 1 18.95 12.78 -14.81
CA GLU A 1 19.99 11.73 -14.69
C GLU A 1 20.39 11.24 -16.05
N GLU A 2 21.60 10.70 -16.14
CA GLU A 2 22.14 10.13 -17.37
C GLU A 2 22.75 8.75 -17.07
N ILE A 3 22.44 7.77 -17.92
CA ILE A 3 23.13 6.48 -17.93
C ILE A 3 23.56 6.13 -19.34
N ILE A 4 24.61 5.30 -19.47
CA ILE A 4 25.12 4.81 -20.75
C ILE A 4 24.72 3.34 -20.89
N ILE A 5 23.95 3.02 -21.94
CA ILE A 5 23.54 1.66 -22.29
C ILE A 5 24.20 1.31 -23.62
N SER A 6 25.14 0.36 -23.61
CA SER A 6 25.85 -0.09 -24.83
C SER A 6 26.43 1.06 -25.67
N GLY A 7 27.04 2.06 -25.01
CA GLY A 7 27.60 3.24 -25.67
C GLY A 7 26.58 4.32 -26.06
N THR A 8 25.29 4.08 -25.88
CA THR A 8 24.22 5.06 -26.14
C THR A 8 23.85 5.80 -24.85
N ARG A 9 23.80 7.13 -24.94
CA ARG A 9 23.40 8.01 -23.83
C ARG A 9 21.88 8.03 -23.68
N LEU A 10 21.39 7.67 -22.49
CA LEU A 10 19.99 7.82 -22.10
C LEU A 10 19.86 8.90 -21.03
N THR A 11 19.13 9.97 -21.34
CA THR A 11 18.79 11.03 -20.39
C THR A 11 17.35 10.87 -19.94
N TYR A 12 17.11 10.92 -18.62
CA TYR A 12 15.78 10.72 -18.04
C TYR A 12 15.60 11.52 -16.75
N PHE A 13 14.35 11.73 -16.34
CA PHE A 13 14.03 12.26 -15.02
C PHE A 13 14.12 11.16 -13.97
N THR A 14 14.80 11.40 -12.86
CA THR A 14 14.87 10.44 -11.74
C THR A 14 13.46 10.12 -11.27
N PRO A 15 13.01 8.87 -11.34
CA PRO A 15 11.70 8.53 -10.86
C PRO A 15 11.67 8.61 -9.33
N ASN A 16 10.61 9.20 -8.77
CA ASN A 16 10.36 9.15 -7.34
C ASN A 16 10.00 7.70 -6.95
N ASN A 17 10.74 7.10 -6.01
CA ASN A 17 10.50 5.72 -5.58
C ASN A 17 9.07 5.52 -5.05
N ILE A 18 8.47 6.52 -4.39
CA ILE A 18 7.06 6.47 -3.96
C ILE A 18 6.14 6.26 -5.17
N ALA A 19 6.37 6.99 -6.26
CA ALA A 19 5.58 6.90 -7.48
C ALA A 19 5.77 5.54 -8.18
N ILE A 20 6.99 4.99 -8.20
CA ILE A 20 7.25 3.65 -8.71
C ILE A 20 6.47 2.60 -7.93
N LEU A 21 6.55 2.64 -6.60
CA LEU A 21 5.88 1.69 -5.71
C LEU A 21 4.36 1.77 -5.84
N LEU A 22 3.79 2.98 -5.90
CA LEU A 22 2.36 3.18 -6.19
C LEU A 22 1.99 2.66 -7.58
N SER A 23 2.82 2.91 -8.61
CA SER A 23 2.57 2.41 -9.96
C SER A 23 2.49 0.88 -10.00
N ILE A 24 3.40 0.18 -9.31
CA ILE A 24 3.37 -1.29 -9.20
C ILE A 24 2.09 -1.74 -8.50
N SER A 25 1.74 -1.09 -7.39
CA SER A 25 0.51 -1.39 -6.66
C SER A 25 -0.73 -1.23 -7.54
N ASN A 26 -0.84 -0.08 -8.22
CA ASN A 26 -2.01 0.29 -9.03
C ASN A 26 -2.16 -0.60 -10.26
N LYS A 27 -1.07 -0.95 -10.94
CA LYS A 27 -1.08 -1.91 -12.05
C LYS A 27 -1.56 -3.29 -11.60
N SER A 28 -1.07 -3.76 -10.44
CA SER A 28 -1.46 -5.05 -9.87
C SER A 28 -2.93 -5.03 -9.42
N LEU A 29 -3.38 -3.93 -8.83
CA LEU A 29 -4.78 -3.73 -8.46
C LEU A 29 -5.71 -3.72 -9.68
N ALA A 30 -5.30 -3.07 -10.77
CA ALA A 30 -6.04 -3.07 -12.03
C ALA A 30 -6.15 -4.48 -12.62
N LYS A 31 -5.04 -5.24 -12.63
CA LYS A 31 -5.04 -6.65 -13.04
C LYS A 31 -6.00 -7.49 -12.17
N ALA A 32 -5.95 -7.33 -10.85
CA ALA A 32 -6.84 -8.03 -9.93
C ALA A 32 -8.33 -7.70 -10.18
N LYS A 33 -8.67 -6.42 -10.39
CA LYS A 33 -10.03 -5.99 -10.74
C LYS A 33 -10.52 -6.63 -12.03
N ASN A 34 -9.68 -6.67 -13.06
CA ASN A 34 -10.04 -7.30 -14.34
C ASN A 34 -10.29 -8.80 -14.17
N ILE A 35 -9.39 -9.52 -13.49
CA ILE A 35 -9.57 -10.95 -13.21
C ILE A 35 -10.86 -11.19 -12.42
N PHE A 36 -11.12 -10.40 -11.38
CA PHE A 36 -12.34 -10.54 -10.59
C PHE A 36 -13.58 -10.35 -11.46
N ASN A 37 -13.67 -9.22 -12.16
CA ASN A 37 -14.83 -8.85 -12.97
C ASN A 37 -15.11 -9.83 -14.11
N GLU A 38 -14.07 -10.39 -14.74
CA GLU A 38 -14.21 -11.24 -15.92
C GLU A 38 -14.38 -12.72 -15.56
N LYS A 39 -13.79 -13.17 -14.44
CA LYS A 39 -13.62 -14.61 -14.17
C LYS A 39 -14.19 -15.08 -12.82
N LEU A 40 -14.30 -14.18 -11.84
CA LEU A 40 -14.60 -14.53 -10.44
C LEU A 40 -15.85 -13.82 -9.89
N ASP A 41 -16.45 -12.88 -10.63
CA ASP A 41 -17.67 -12.19 -10.24
C ASP A 41 -18.88 -13.12 -10.38
N PRO A 42 -19.53 -13.56 -9.27
CA PRO A 42 -20.65 -14.49 -9.31
C PRO A 42 -21.89 -13.92 -10.03
N GLN A 43 -21.97 -12.60 -10.21
CA GLN A 43 -23.05 -11.97 -10.95
C GLN A 43 -22.88 -12.09 -12.47
N LYS A 44 -21.66 -12.38 -12.94
CA LYS A 44 -21.31 -12.43 -14.36
C LYS A 44 -20.90 -13.82 -14.83
N VAL A 45 -20.34 -14.62 -13.93
CA VAL A 45 -19.74 -15.92 -14.25
C VAL A 45 -20.35 -17.00 -13.38
N ASN A 46 -20.69 -18.13 -13.99
CA ASN A 46 -21.05 -19.32 -13.23
C ASN A 46 -19.80 -19.94 -12.61
N LEU A 47 -19.70 -19.86 -11.28
CA LEU A 47 -18.58 -20.40 -10.50
C LEU A 47 -18.83 -21.83 -10.01
N ALA A 48 -20.06 -22.33 -10.15
CA ALA A 48 -20.42 -23.66 -9.69
C ALA A 48 -19.99 -24.72 -10.71
N LEU A 49 -19.51 -25.85 -10.20
CA LEU A 49 -19.29 -27.05 -10.99
C LEU A 49 -20.67 -27.64 -11.36
N GLN A 50 -21.20 -27.35 -12.55
CA GLN A 50 -22.43 -27.94 -13.07
C GLN A 50 -22.11 -29.10 -14.03
N SER A 51 -22.68 -30.28 -13.81
CA SER A 51 -22.45 -31.54 -14.57
C SER A 51 -23.47 -31.69 -15.73
N ALA A 52 -23.19 -32.36 -16.86
CA ALA A 52 -22.72 -33.76 -17.02
C ALA A 52 -21.54 -33.99 -18.00
N ASN A 53 -21.01 -32.97 -18.68
CA ASN A 53 -19.98 -33.13 -19.73
C ASN A 53 -18.65 -32.39 -19.47
N ILE A 54 -18.42 -31.88 -18.26
CA ILE A 54 -17.20 -31.13 -17.92
C ILE A 54 -16.22 -32.04 -17.16
N ASN A 55 -14.98 -32.15 -17.65
CA ASN A 55 -13.91 -32.78 -16.89
C ASN A 55 -13.64 -31.98 -15.61
N LYS A 56 -13.97 -32.59 -14.47
CA LYS A 56 -13.83 -31.98 -13.13
C LYS A 56 -12.41 -31.51 -12.86
N VAL A 57 -11.40 -32.27 -13.28
CA VAL A 57 -9.98 -31.94 -13.05
C VAL A 57 -9.61 -30.67 -13.81
N ASP A 58 -9.98 -30.59 -15.09
CA ASP A 58 -9.68 -29.43 -15.94
C ASP A 58 -10.38 -28.17 -15.44
N PHE A 59 -11.64 -28.30 -15.01
CA PHE A 59 -12.38 -27.18 -14.40
C PHE A 59 -11.70 -26.66 -13.14
N LEU A 60 -11.34 -27.56 -12.22
CA LEU A 60 -10.69 -27.19 -10.96
C LEU A 60 -9.33 -26.56 -11.22
N ASN A 61 -8.51 -27.14 -12.10
CA ASN A 61 -7.20 -26.57 -12.45
C ASN A 61 -7.33 -25.17 -13.04
N LYS A 62 -8.29 -24.96 -13.96
CA LYS A 62 -8.55 -23.64 -14.54
C LYS A 62 -8.96 -22.64 -13.46
N LYS A 63 -9.92 -22.99 -12.60
CA LYS A 63 -10.39 -22.09 -11.53
C LYS A 63 -9.31 -21.82 -10.49
N SER A 64 -8.51 -22.80 -10.13
CA SER A 64 -7.35 -22.62 -9.25
C SER A 64 -6.35 -21.64 -9.86
N GLY A 65 -6.04 -21.73 -11.16
CA GLY A 65 -5.18 -20.77 -11.85
C GLY A 65 -5.73 -19.34 -11.79
N GLU A 66 -7.01 -19.16 -12.12
CA GLU A 66 -7.67 -17.85 -12.06
C GLU A 66 -7.64 -17.23 -10.65
N VAL A 67 -7.86 -18.06 -9.62
CA VAL A 67 -7.79 -17.65 -8.21
C VAL A 67 -6.36 -17.32 -7.80
N CYS A 68 -5.37 -18.10 -8.21
CA CYS A 68 -3.96 -17.84 -7.94
C CYS A 68 -3.51 -16.51 -8.54
N ASP A 69 -3.81 -16.26 -9.82
CA ASP A 69 -3.48 -14.99 -10.50
C ASP A 69 -4.10 -13.78 -9.80
N TYR A 70 -5.35 -13.93 -9.34
CA TYR A 70 -6.04 -12.89 -8.58
C TYR A 70 -5.36 -12.62 -7.23
N ILE A 71 -5.08 -13.67 -6.45
CA ILE A 71 -4.43 -13.58 -5.15
C ILE A 71 -3.04 -12.94 -5.27
N GLU A 72 -2.23 -13.38 -6.24
CA GLU A 72 -0.91 -12.80 -6.53
C GLU A 72 -1.02 -11.30 -6.79
N SER A 73 -1.99 -10.89 -7.61
CA SER A 73 -2.20 -9.49 -7.96
C SER A 73 -2.62 -8.65 -6.75
N ILE A 74 -3.47 -9.18 -5.87
CA ILE A 74 -3.87 -8.53 -4.62
C ILE A 74 -2.69 -8.43 -3.64
N GLN A 75 -1.94 -9.50 -3.43
CA GLN A 75 -0.79 -9.51 -2.51
C GLN A 75 0.32 -8.57 -2.98
N THR A 76 0.54 -8.49 -4.30
CA THR A 76 1.46 -7.51 -4.90
C THR A 76 0.98 -6.10 -4.61
N SER A 77 -0.30 -5.80 -4.83
CA SER A 77 -0.84 -4.47 -4.52
C SER A 77 -0.73 -4.12 -3.05
N ILE A 78 -1.07 -5.03 -2.13
CA ILE A 78 -0.96 -4.80 -0.68
C ILE A 78 0.48 -4.49 -0.27
N THR A 79 1.43 -5.32 -0.73
CA THR A 79 2.84 -5.18 -0.39
C THR A 79 3.40 -3.85 -0.87
N PHE A 80 3.17 -3.50 -2.14
CA PHE A 80 3.71 -2.28 -2.73
C PHE A 80 2.98 -1.01 -2.26
N ALA A 81 1.67 -1.07 -2.00
CA ALA A 81 0.93 0.05 -1.39
C ALA A 81 1.47 0.39 0.00
N TYR A 82 1.66 -0.62 0.86
CA TYR A 82 2.22 -0.41 2.19
C TYR A 82 3.65 0.13 2.12
N THR A 83 4.50 -0.46 1.28
CA THR A 83 5.89 0.00 1.11
C THR A 83 5.97 1.42 0.54
N ALA A 84 5.06 1.81 -0.36
CA ALA A 84 4.96 3.18 -0.84
C ALA A 84 4.67 4.16 0.29
N LEU A 85 3.75 3.80 1.19
CA LEU A 85 3.35 4.64 2.31
C LEU A 85 4.46 4.76 3.37
N GLU A 86 5.20 3.67 3.63
CA GLU A 86 6.39 3.69 4.50
C GLU A 86 7.48 4.58 3.92
N THR A 87 7.76 4.42 2.62
CA THR A 87 8.76 5.24 1.91
C THR A 87 8.36 6.72 1.94
N PHE A 88 7.07 7.01 1.72
CA PHE A 88 6.53 8.36 1.82
C PHE A 88 6.71 8.94 3.23
N ALA A 89 6.40 8.18 4.27
CA ALA A 89 6.54 8.65 5.64
C ALA A 89 8.00 9.00 5.98
N ASN A 90 8.95 8.12 5.64
CA ASN A 90 10.37 8.33 5.92
C ASN A 90 10.96 9.51 5.14
N LEU A 91 10.63 9.61 3.84
CA LEU A 91 11.11 10.71 3.01
C LEU A 91 10.50 12.07 3.38
N SER A 92 9.30 12.08 3.98
CA SER A 92 8.65 13.32 4.42
C SER A 92 9.28 13.93 5.67
N ILE A 93 9.98 13.14 6.49
CA ILE A 93 10.55 13.62 7.76
C ILE A 93 11.82 14.45 7.47
N PRO A 94 11.89 15.73 7.86
CA PRO A 94 13.11 16.54 7.75
C PRO A 94 14.27 15.97 8.57
N LYS A 95 15.51 16.23 8.13
CA LYS A 95 16.70 15.68 8.79
C LYS A 95 16.88 16.19 10.23
N ASP A 96 16.46 17.42 10.48
CA ASP A 96 16.54 18.16 11.74
C ASP A 96 15.28 18.00 12.62
N TYR A 97 14.29 17.23 12.17
CA TYR A 97 13.09 16.98 12.95
C TYR A 97 13.37 16.08 14.15
N ILE A 98 12.84 16.48 15.31
CA ILE A 98 12.94 15.74 16.57
C ILE A 98 11.54 15.40 17.06
N TYR A 99 11.30 14.12 17.34
CA TYR A 99 10.04 13.62 17.89
C TYR A 99 10.16 13.32 19.39
N GLU A 100 9.27 13.88 20.20
CA GLU A 100 9.20 13.57 21.62
C GLU A 100 8.30 12.35 21.88
N VAL A 101 8.90 11.25 22.34
CA VAL A 101 8.17 10.05 22.75
C VAL A 101 7.87 10.10 24.24
N LYS A 102 6.59 9.99 24.59
CA LYS A 102 6.15 9.88 25.99
C LYS A 102 6.30 8.44 26.46
N VAL A 103 7.33 8.16 27.25
CA VAL A 103 7.55 6.83 27.84
C VAL A 103 6.63 6.67 29.06
N LYS A 104 5.99 5.50 29.19
CA LYS A 104 5.05 5.20 30.29
C LYS A 104 5.72 5.16 31.68
N THR A 105 7.04 5.04 31.72
CA THR A 105 7.81 4.85 32.97
C THR A 105 8.43 6.17 33.42
N LYS A 106 7.97 6.69 34.56
CA LYS A 106 8.61 7.79 35.34
C LYS A 106 8.86 9.12 34.60
N GLY A 107 7.91 9.62 33.81
CA GLY A 107 7.93 11.02 33.32
C GLY A 107 9.15 11.40 32.48
N THR A 108 9.93 10.43 32.02
CA THR A 108 11.11 10.64 31.19
C THR A 108 10.66 10.74 29.74
N LYS A 109 11.14 11.76 29.04
CA LYS A 109 10.87 12.00 27.63
C LYS A 109 12.06 11.51 26.83
N GLU A 110 11.80 10.68 25.83
CA GLU A 110 12.81 10.31 24.84
C GLU A 110 12.69 11.22 23.62
N LEU A 111 13.81 11.68 23.10
CA LEU A 111 13.88 12.48 21.87
C LEU A 111 14.43 11.60 20.76
N TYR A 112 13.65 11.40 19.71
CA TYR A 112 14.06 10.62 18.55
C TYR A 112 14.37 11.57 17.40
N ASP A 113 15.58 11.43 16.86
CA ASP A 113 15.96 12.05 15.59
C ASP A 113 15.37 11.27 14.40
N LYS A 114 15.61 11.73 13.18
CA LYS A 114 15.10 11.08 11.96
C LYS A 114 15.43 9.59 11.89
N GLU A 115 16.67 9.20 12.17
CA GLU A 115 17.09 7.79 12.08
C GLU A 115 16.37 6.92 13.12
N ALA A 116 16.22 7.42 14.35
CA ALA A 116 15.46 6.75 15.39
C ALA A 116 13.96 6.66 15.05
N ILE A 117 13.38 7.72 14.46
CA ILE A 117 11.98 7.70 14.01
C ILE A 117 11.78 6.65 12.92
N GLU A 118 12.65 6.62 11.91
CA GLU A 118 12.57 5.67 10.80
C GLU A 118 12.61 4.21 11.28
N ARG A 119 13.43 3.92 12.30
CA ARG A 119 13.67 2.57 12.82
C ARG A 119 12.67 2.10 13.87
N TRP A 120 12.25 2.99 14.78
CA TRP A 120 11.56 2.58 16.01
C TRP A 120 10.09 3.00 16.07
N ILE A 121 9.69 4.01 15.29
CA ILE A 121 8.29 4.44 15.26
C ILE A 121 7.55 3.65 14.20
N THR A 122 6.36 3.15 14.54
CA THR A 122 5.53 2.39 13.61
C THR A 122 5.02 3.30 12.47
N LEU A 123 4.76 2.75 11.30
CA LEU A 123 4.16 3.53 10.19
C LEU A 123 2.87 4.22 10.63
N ARG A 124 2.02 3.49 11.35
CA ARG A 124 0.78 4.04 11.90
C ARG A 124 1.02 5.28 12.76
N ASP A 125 1.99 5.23 13.68
CA ASP A 125 2.30 6.37 14.54
C ASP A 125 2.98 7.51 13.78
N LYS A 126 3.82 7.19 12.79
CA LYS A 126 4.35 8.20 11.86
C LYS A 126 3.21 8.95 11.19
N LEU A 127 2.21 8.26 10.64
CA LEU A 127 1.07 8.87 9.96
C LEU A 127 0.11 9.61 10.90
N LEU A 128 -0.04 9.18 12.16
CA LEU A 128 -0.96 9.80 13.11
C LEU A 128 -0.38 10.99 13.87
N TYR A 129 0.93 11.02 14.10
CA TYR A 129 1.54 11.96 15.03
C TYR A 129 2.72 12.70 14.43
N VAL A 130 3.65 11.99 13.79
CA VAL A 130 4.87 12.62 13.23
C VAL A 130 4.54 13.47 12.00
N LEU A 131 3.90 12.88 10.99
CA LEU A 131 3.58 13.56 9.73
C LEU A 131 2.63 14.74 9.93
N PRO A 132 1.56 14.64 10.75
CA PRO A 132 0.73 15.80 11.05
C PRO A 132 1.50 16.95 11.71
N ASP A 133 2.51 16.67 12.52
CA ASP A 133 3.37 17.69 13.12
C ASP A 133 4.33 18.29 12.08
N VAL A 134 5.03 17.45 11.32
CA VAL A 134 5.91 17.85 10.20
C VAL A 134 5.20 18.76 9.20
N TYR A 135 4.00 18.35 8.77
CA TYR A 135 3.20 19.12 7.81
C TYR A 135 2.34 20.20 8.48
N GLY A 136 2.25 20.25 9.82
CA GLY A 136 1.37 21.13 10.58
C GLY A 136 -0.12 20.98 10.24
N CYS A 137 -0.59 19.77 9.97
CA CYS A 137 -1.96 19.50 9.52
C CYS A 137 -2.76 18.67 10.54
N LYS A 138 -4.05 18.47 10.27
CA LYS A 138 -4.89 17.58 11.07
C LYS A 138 -4.46 16.12 10.88
N LYS A 139 -4.82 15.27 11.84
CA LYS A 139 -4.60 13.82 11.76
C LYS A 139 -5.50 13.18 10.69
N PRO A 140 -5.05 12.11 10.02
CA PRO A 140 -5.84 11.39 9.03
C PRO A 140 -6.86 10.42 9.65
N ASP A 141 -6.93 10.27 10.97
CA ASP A 141 -7.73 9.27 11.69
C ASP A 141 -9.24 9.36 11.46
N LYS A 142 -9.73 10.52 11.04
CA LYS A 142 -11.13 10.75 10.67
C LYS A 142 -11.45 10.45 9.20
N GLU A 143 -10.43 10.24 8.37
CA GLU A 143 -10.61 9.94 6.95
C GLU A 143 -11.05 8.49 6.75
N LYS A 144 -11.98 8.23 5.82
CA LYS A 144 -12.44 6.86 5.53
C LYS A 144 -11.28 5.95 5.12
N SER A 145 -10.30 6.49 4.39
CA SER A 145 -9.07 5.80 3.99
C SER A 145 -8.24 5.28 5.16
N TRP A 146 -8.34 5.89 6.34
CA TRP A 146 -7.62 5.45 7.53
C TRP A 146 -8.03 4.04 7.96
N SER A 147 -9.34 3.78 8.03
CA SER A 147 -9.85 2.45 8.38
C SER A 147 -9.39 1.35 7.40
N TYR A 148 -9.21 1.72 6.13
CA TYR A 148 -8.68 0.84 5.09
C TYR A 148 -7.17 0.65 5.22
N PHE A 149 -6.43 1.68 5.61
CA PHE A 149 -5.00 1.55 5.92
C PHE A 149 -4.74 0.61 7.10
N ILE A 150 -5.55 0.66 8.16
CA ILE A 150 -5.41 -0.30 9.28
C ILE A 150 -5.57 -1.75 8.77
N LYS A 151 -6.47 -1.98 7.82
CA LYS A 151 -6.59 -3.30 7.16
C LYS A 151 -5.39 -3.61 6.26
N LEU A 152 -4.89 -2.63 5.51
CA LEU A 152 -3.71 -2.77 4.66
C LEU A 152 -2.48 -3.18 5.47
N GLU A 153 -2.23 -2.49 6.58
CA GLU A 153 -1.15 -2.79 7.54
C GLU A 153 -1.26 -4.23 8.05
N LYS A 154 -2.46 -4.63 8.49
CA LYS A 154 -2.71 -5.99 8.93
C LYS A 154 -2.45 -7.00 7.81
N TYR A 155 -2.98 -6.80 6.62
CA TYR A 155 -2.83 -7.75 5.52
C TYR A 155 -1.38 -7.87 5.06
N ARG A 156 -0.64 -6.76 5.02
CA ARG A 156 0.81 -6.79 4.76
C ARG A 156 1.54 -7.59 5.83
N HIS A 157 1.22 -7.38 7.11
CA HIS A 157 1.81 -8.16 8.20
C HIS A 157 1.53 -9.67 8.00
N ASP A 158 0.28 -10.02 7.72
CA ASP A 158 -0.15 -11.41 7.54
C ASP A 158 0.54 -12.06 6.31
N ILE A 159 0.79 -11.32 5.22
CA ILE A 159 1.54 -11.80 4.05
C ILE A 159 3.01 -12.12 4.41
N ILE A 160 3.69 -11.21 5.10
CA ILE A 160 5.13 -11.34 5.39
C ILE A 160 5.40 -12.33 6.52
N HIS A 161 4.49 -12.43 7.49
CA HIS A 161 4.64 -13.26 8.68
C HIS A 161 3.67 -14.45 8.69
N GLN A 162 3.31 -14.96 7.51
CA GLN A 162 2.40 -16.10 7.40
C GLN A 162 2.93 -17.30 8.19
N LYS A 163 2.24 -17.64 9.30
CA LYS A 163 2.67 -18.71 10.22
C LYS A 163 2.12 -20.09 9.86
N SER A 164 1.09 -20.16 9.00
CA SER A 164 0.49 -21.43 8.59
C SER A 164 0.01 -21.42 7.14
N ILE A 165 0.15 -22.57 6.48
CA ILE A 165 -0.19 -22.78 5.06
C ILE A 165 -1.64 -23.28 4.92
N ASN A 166 -2.24 -23.82 5.99
CA ASN A 166 -3.48 -24.60 5.93
C ASN A 166 -4.78 -23.80 6.11
N SER A 167 -4.72 -22.47 6.05
CA SER A 167 -5.86 -21.60 6.35
C SER A 167 -6.37 -20.92 5.09
N THR A 168 -7.42 -21.47 4.47
CA THR A 168 -8.20 -20.78 3.43
C THR A 168 -8.71 -19.42 3.93
N GLU A 169 -8.86 -19.25 5.25
CA GLU A 169 -9.34 -18.02 5.90
C GLU A 169 -8.47 -16.79 5.59
N PHE A 170 -7.15 -16.98 5.44
CA PHE A 170 -6.25 -15.91 5.06
C PHE A 170 -6.65 -15.31 3.70
N TYR A 171 -6.82 -16.17 2.68
CA TYR A 171 -7.18 -15.75 1.33
C TYR A 171 -8.63 -15.29 1.19
N LYS A 172 -9.57 -15.77 2.04
CA LYS A 172 -10.98 -15.32 2.01
C LYS A 172 -11.12 -13.80 2.16
N THR A 173 -10.21 -13.16 2.90
CA THR A 173 -10.23 -11.71 3.08
C THR A 173 -10.07 -10.96 1.75
N TYR A 174 -9.37 -11.53 0.78
CA TYR A 174 -9.12 -10.92 -0.53
C TYR A 174 -10.34 -10.92 -1.45
N PHE A 175 -11.39 -11.66 -1.10
CA PHE A 175 -12.65 -11.69 -1.86
C PHE A 175 -13.73 -10.80 -1.25
N ARG A 176 -13.41 -10.04 -0.19
CA ARG A 176 -14.34 -9.06 0.39
C ARG A 176 -14.48 -7.85 -0.53
N ARG A 177 -15.66 -7.23 -0.53
CA ARG A 177 -16.01 -6.10 -1.41
C ARG A 177 -15.08 -4.89 -1.25
N ASP A 178 -14.48 -4.72 -0.08
CA ASP A 178 -13.63 -3.59 0.27
C ASP A 178 -12.14 -3.80 -0.03
N ILE A 179 -11.73 -4.97 -0.53
CA ILE A 179 -10.30 -5.27 -0.78
C ILE A 179 -9.63 -4.24 -1.69
N PHE A 180 -10.34 -3.76 -2.71
CA PHE A 180 -9.81 -2.77 -3.63
C PHE A 180 -9.65 -1.38 -2.99
N ASP A 181 -10.52 -1.02 -2.03
CA ASP A 181 -10.38 0.20 -1.23
C ASP A 181 -9.22 0.10 -0.23
N VAL A 182 -8.99 -1.10 0.32
CA VAL A 182 -7.83 -1.41 1.16
C VAL A 182 -6.53 -1.19 0.39
N CYS A 183 -6.43 -1.76 -0.82
CA CYS A 183 -5.25 -1.58 -1.69
C CYS A 183 -5.03 -0.12 -2.07
N ASN A 184 -6.11 0.63 -2.35
CA ASN A 184 -6.04 2.03 -2.74
C ASN A 184 -5.86 3.01 -1.56
N SER A 185 -5.81 2.52 -0.31
CA SER A 185 -5.75 3.39 0.87
C SER A 185 -4.43 4.17 0.98
N ALA A 186 -3.32 3.60 0.52
CA ALA A 186 -2.02 4.25 0.54
C ALA A 186 -2.02 5.55 -0.28
N GLU A 187 -2.49 5.49 -1.53
CA GLU A 187 -2.60 6.66 -2.39
C GLU A 187 -3.52 7.73 -1.78
N LYS A 188 -4.68 7.32 -1.23
CA LYS A 188 -5.61 8.24 -0.56
C LYS A 188 -4.98 8.95 0.65
N ILE A 189 -4.14 8.26 1.44
CA ILE A 189 -3.44 8.87 2.58
C ILE A 189 -2.35 9.83 2.12
N ILE A 190 -1.56 9.47 1.09
CA ILE A 190 -0.55 10.37 0.55
C ILE A 190 -1.21 11.63 0.00
N CYS A 191 -2.31 11.48 -0.76
CA CYS A 191 -3.12 12.58 -1.27
C CYS A 191 -3.71 13.47 -0.16
N PHE A 192 -4.03 12.92 1.01
CA PHE A 192 -4.48 13.70 2.16
C PHE A 192 -3.39 14.68 2.61
N PHE A 193 -2.15 14.22 2.81
CA PHE A 193 -1.03 15.07 3.21
C PHE A 193 -0.66 16.08 2.11
N TYR A 194 -0.65 15.64 0.85
CA TYR A 194 -0.39 16.52 -0.29
C TYR A 194 -1.35 17.71 -0.32
N LYS A 195 -2.67 17.47 -0.19
CA LYS A 195 -3.66 18.55 -0.22
C LYS A 195 -3.47 19.55 0.92
N GLN A 196 -3.17 19.07 2.12
CA GLN A 196 -2.93 19.91 3.30
C GLN A 196 -1.65 20.75 3.18
N ASP A 197 -0.63 20.24 2.47
CA ASP A 197 0.63 20.95 2.21
C ASP A 197 0.47 21.96 1.06
N ALA A 198 -0.27 21.61 0.01
CA ALA A 198 -0.58 22.48 -1.13
C ALA A 198 -1.36 23.74 -0.69
N GLU A 199 -2.29 23.61 0.25
CA GLU A 199 -3.00 24.75 0.87
C GLU A 199 -2.05 25.77 1.53
N LYS A 200 -0.80 25.37 1.82
CA LYS A 200 0.22 26.21 2.46
C LYS A 200 1.24 26.80 1.49
N ASN A 201 1.05 26.61 0.18
CA ASN A 201 1.97 27.04 -0.88
C ASN A 201 3.43 26.60 -0.67
N ARG A 202 3.63 25.43 -0.05
CA ARG A 202 4.96 24.83 0.10
C ARG A 202 5.23 23.91 -1.08
N THR A 203 6.40 24.03 -1.69
CA THR A 203 6.89 23.07 -2.68
C THR A 203 7.62 21.97 -1.95
N ASN A 204 7.21 20.72 -2.18
CA ASN A 204 7.92 19.56 -1.66
C ASN A 204 8.21 18.58 -2.81
N PRO A 205 9.48 18.16 -2.96
CA PRO A 205 9.94 17.36 -4.10
C PRO A 205 9.28 15.99 -4.21
N LEU A 206 8.56 15.53 -3.18
CA LEU A 206 7.79 14.29 -3.20
C LEU A 206 6.53 14.38 -4.08
N TRP A 207 6.02 15.59 -4.34
CA TRP A 207 4.70 15.84 -4.92
C TRP A 207 4.56 15.93 -6.44
N PRO A 208 5.55 16.39 -7.22
CA PRO A 208 5.41 16.59 -8.67
C PRO A 208 4.96 15.34 -9.45
N TRP A 209 5.05 14.15 -8.84
CA TRP A 209 4.76 12.86 -9.48
C TRP A 209 3.46 12.19 -8.98
N MET A 210 2.80 12.76 -7.96
CA MET A 210 1.50 12.30 -7.44
C MET A 210 0.31 12.86 -8.25
N ILE A 211 0.58 13.82 -9.13
CA ILE A 211 -0.41 14.47 -10.00
C ILE A 211 -0.32 13.79 -11.37
N ASN A 212 -1.02 12.68 -11.55
CA ASN A 212 -1.36 12.11 -12.87
C ASN A 212 -2.68 11.36 -12.76
#